data_AF-A0A146EZN5-F1
#
_entry.id   AF-A0A146EZN5-F1
#
_cell.length_a   1.000
_cell.length_b   1.000
_cell.length_c   1.000
_cell.angle_alpha   90.00
_cell.angle_beta   90.00
_cell.angle_gamma   90.00
#
_symmetry.space_group_name_H-M   'P 1'
#
loop_
_entity.id
_entity.type
_entity.pdbx_description
1 polymer ?
#
loop_
_entity_poly.entity_id
_entity_poly.type
_entity_poly.pdbx_seq_one_letter_code
_entity_poly.pdbx_strand_id
1 'polypeptide(L)'
;MLIEPYIIEKNTDADAPLLVHLTKHKQDVWPSRAAAEEKARQYLRSWDSRVLERWFQWGYRELPTALYPKDGAHNSETPVTLTTTKFQEAMTYARANPYRHKELGLQNENNGERLAAPPHDPLFFPDVMAGLPPGQQAYRPEPIVAGKLLPHLRPSALFLSGASSPLYKCGLHTTMAERTGGSIGGSGGVRYGRVRHLWVEGAGHALPLEKVDLTASILGEWIQTEMERWTTDEHRIATGWEDLSPAERSRFTKEWEKVMAESLAFLRNTKGAKL
;
A
#
# COMPACT_ATOMS: atom_id res chain seq x y z
N MET A 1 0.38 -2.09 -9.37
CA MET A 1 0.42 -3.51 -8.96
C MET A 1 0.54 -3.58 -7.46
N LEU A 2 -0.12 -4.53 -6.81
CA LEU A 2 -0.14 -4.74 -5.38
C LEU A 2 0.11 -6.23 -5.13
N ILE A 3 1.20 -6.58 -4.46
CA ILE A 3 1.57 -7.97 -4.19
C ILE A 3 1.46 -8.18 -2.70
N GLU A 4 0.65 -9.15 -2.27
CA GLU A 4 0.37 -9.43 -0.87
C GLU A 4 0.02 -8.15 -0.03
N PRO A 5 -0.90 -7.29 -0.51
CA PRO A 5 -1.16 -6.01 0.14
C PRO A 5 -1.98 -6.17 1.41
N TYR A 6 -1.48 -5.64 2.53
CA TYR A 6 -2.30 -5.41 3.72
C TYR A 6 -3.03 -4.06 3.62
N ILE A 7 -4.30 -4.09 3.20
CA ILE A 7 -5.16 -2.91 3.02
C ILE A 7 -6.52 -3.21 3.65
N ILE A 8 -6.99 -2.31 4.51
CA ILE A 8 -8.19 -2.50 5.34
C ILE A 8 -9.07 -1.25 5.26
N GLU A 9 -10.35 -1.34 5.65
CA GLU A 9 -11.27 -0.17 5.61
C GLU A 9 -11.30 0.62 6.91
N LYS A 10 -11.07 -0.07 8.02
CA LYS A 10 -11.13 0.43 9.38
C LYS A 10 -10.13 -0.32 10.23
N ASN A 11 -9.65 0.32 11.29
CA ASN A 11 -8.74 -0.31 12.24
C ASN A 11 -9.52 -1.29 13.12
N THR A 12 -9.62 -2.56 12.70
CA THR A 12 -10.24 -3.63 13.49
C THR A 12 -9.24 -4.50 14.23
N ASP A 13 -7.97 -4.45 13.83
CA ASP A 13 -6.99 -5.47 14.23
C ASP A 13 -6.04 -4.92 15.30
N ALA A 14 -6.02 -5.61 16.44
CA ALA A 14 -5.13 -5.36 17.57
C ALA A 14 -3.79 -6.11 17.44
N ASP A 15 -3.47 -6.64 16.26
CA ASP A 15 -2.32 -7.52 16.05
C ASP A 15 -0.99 -6.78 15.99
N ALA A 16 -0.99 -5.48 15.65
CA ALA A 16 0.23 -4.69 15.56
C ALA A 16 1.05 -4.70 16.88
N PRO A 17 0.47 -4.46 18.08
CA PRO A 17 1.14 -4.70 19.35
C PRO A 17 1.76 -6.09 19.52
N LEU A 18 1.05 -7.15 19.11
CA LEU A 18 1.55 -8.52 19.18
C LEU A 18 2.76 -8.72 18.27
N LEU A 19 2.69 -8.25 17.02
CA LEU A 19 3.80 -8.34 16.06
C LEU A 19 5.04 -7.57 16.55
N VAL A 20 4.85 -6.37 17.10
CA VAL A 20 5.93 -5.60 17.74
C VAL A 20 6.55 -6.37 18.90
N HIS A 21 5.72 -6.96 19.77
CA HIS A 21 6.20 -7.75 20.91
C HIS A 21 7.04 -8.94 20.44
N LEU A 22 6.50 -9.78 19.54
CA LEU A 22 7.21 -10.95 19.00
C LEU A 22 8.52 -10.54 18.32
N THR A 23 8.51 -9.47 17.53
CA THR A 23 9.70 -8.97 16.82
C THR A 23 10.75 -8.44 17.78
N LYS A 24 10.36 -7.72 18.85
CA LYS A 24 11.29 -7.25 19.88
C LYS A 24 11.96 -8.40 20.62
N HIS A 25 11.24 -9.50 20.86
CA HIS A 25 11.74 -10.61 21.66
C HIS A 25 12.43 -11.71 20.84
N LYS A 26 12.43 -11.62 19.51
CA LYS A 26 13.16 -12.57 18.66
C LYS A 26 14.67 -12.50 18.85
N GLN A 27 15.32 -13.63 18.59
CA GLN A 27 16.78 -13.71 18.51
C GLN A 27 17.29 -12.84 17.35
N ASP A 28 18.34 -12.07 17.63
CA ASP A 28 18.94 -11.09 16.72
C ASP A 28 20.47 -11.09 16.74
N VAL A 29 21.09 -11.95 17.55
CA VAL A 29 22.54 -12.16 17.62
C VAL A 29 22.82 -13.65 17.49
N TRP A 30 23.85 -13.97 16.70
CA TRP A 30 24.33 -15.33 16.47
C TRP A 30 25.84 -15.39 16.72
N PRO A 31 26.37 -16.55 17.17
CA PRO A 31 27.79 -16.69 17.49
C PRO A 31 28.70 -16.53 16.27
N SER A 32 28.20 -16.80 15.07
CA SER A 32 28.90 -16.58 13.81
C SER A 32 27.94 -16.44 12.64
N ARG A 33 28.46 -15.99 11.49
CA ARG A 33 27.68 -15.90 10.24
C ARG A 33 27.13 -17.25 9.82
N ALA A 34 27.93 -18.31 9.88
CA ALA A 34 27.49 -19.67 9.53
C ALA A 34 26.29 -20.13 10.39
N ALA A 35 26.33 -19.89 11.70
CA ALA A 35 25.22 -20.22 12.60
C ALA A 35 23.94 -19.40 12.29
N ALA A 36 24.09 -18.14 11.88
CA ALA A 36 22.97 -17.29 11.48
C ALA A 36 22.33 -17.79 10.18
N GLU A 37 23.15 -18.15 9.19
CA GLU A 37 22.70 -18.69 7.91
C GLU A 37 21.99 -20.03 8.07
N GLU A 38 22.53 -20.95 8.89
CA GLU A 38 21.89 -22.23 9.18
C GLU A 38 20.48 -22.03 9.76
N LYS A 39 20.34 -21.12 10.73
CA LYS A 39 19.03 -20.77 11.29
C LYS A 39 18.10 -20.17 10.25
N ALA A 40 18.58 -19.24 9.42
CA ALA A 40 17.76 -18.67 8.36
C ALA A 40 17.30 -19.71 7.33
N ARG A 41 18.14 -20.70 6.95
CA ARG A 41 17.74 -21.81 6.08
C ARG A 41 16.56 -22.61 6.67
N GLN A 42 16.52 -22.77 8.00
CA GLN A 42 15.42 -23.46 8.67
C GLN A 42 14.11 -22.65 8.66
N TYR A 43 14.19 -21.37 9.02
CA TYR A 43 13.01 -20.51 9.19
C TYR A 43 12.44 -19.97 7.87
N LEU A 44 13.31 -19.69 6.90
CA LEU A 44 12.97 -19.11 5.60
C LEU A 44 13.03 -20.15 4.47
N ARG A 45 12.80 -21.43 4.81
CA ARG A 45 12.89 -22.56 3.86
C ARG A 45 11.95 -22.46 2.64
N SER A 46 10.90 -21.63 2.72
CA SER A 46 9.98 -21.41 1.59
C SER A 46 10.53 -20.43 0.55
N TRP A 47 11.57 -19.65 0.90
CA TRP A 47 12.15 -18.66 0.00
C TRP A 47 12.98 -19.32 -1.10
N ASP A 48 13.00 -18.67 -2.26
CA ASP A 48 13.88 -19.03 -3.37
C ASP A 48 15.35 -19.00 -2.92
N SER A 49 16.14 -19.98 -3.36
CA SER A 49 17.53 -20.12 -2.94
C SER A 49 18.37 -18.89 -3.27
N ARG A 50 18.10 -18.20 -4.38
CA ARG A 50 18.79 -16.96 -4.77
C ARG A 50 18.46 -15.82 -3.81
N VAL A 51 17.24 -15.77 -3.30
CA VAL A 51 16.83 -14.78 -2.30
C VAL A 51 17.54 -15.06 -0.98
N LEU A 52 17.62 -16.33 -0.57
CA LEU A 52 18.38 -16.74 0.61
C LEU A 52 19.87 -16.40 0.48
N GLU A 53 20.49 -16.64 -0.68
CA GLU A 53 21.89 -16.26 -0.93
C GLU A 53 22.11 -14.75 -0.76
N ARG A 54 21.21 -13.91 -1.29
CA ARG A 54 21.29 -12.46 -1.06
C ARG A 54 21.04 -12.09 0.40
N TRP A 55 20.14 -12.78 1.08
CA TRP A 55 19.91 -12.61 2.51
C TRP A 55 21.18 -12.92 3.31
N PHE A 56 21.90 -14.01 2.99
CA PHE A 56 23.16 -14.34 3.66
C PHE A 56 24.25 -13.32 3.40
N GLN A 57 24.32 -12.81 2.17
CA GLN A 57 25.29 -11.79 1.77
C GLN A 57 25.09 -10.47 2.52
N TRP A 58 23.85 -9.99 2.65
CA TRP A 58 23.56 -8.61 3.09
C TRP A 58 22.79 -8.50 4.41
N GLY A 59 22.12 -9.57 4.83
CA GLY A 59 21.22 -9.59 5.99
C GLY A 59 21.93 -9.54 7.34
N TYR A 60 23.24 -9.80 7.38
CA TYR A 60 24.03 -9.84 8.61
C TYR A 60 25.23 -8.91 8.58
N ARG A 61 25.52 -8.30 9.73
CA ARG A 61 26.70 -7.49 10.01
C ARG A 61 27.41 -7.99 11.26
N GLU A 62 28.72 -7.83 11.30
CA GLU A 62 29.57 -8.24 12.43
C GLU A 62 29.36 -7.33 13.64
N LEU A 63 29.58 -7.88 14.83
CA LEU A 63 29.71 -7.13 16.07
C LEU A 63 31.16 -6.61 16.22
N PRO A 64 31.37 -5.46 16.90
CA PRO A 64 30.39 -4.70 17.67
C PRO A 64 29.53 -3.77 16.80
N THR A 65 28.35 -3.41 17.29
CA THR A 65 27.49 -2.40 16.69
C THR A 65 26.98 -1.44 17.77
N ALA A 66 26.39 -0.30 17.40
CA ALA A 66 25.81 0.63 18.38
C ALA A 66 24.78 -0.01 19.33
N LEU A 67 24.09 -1.07 18.87
CA LEU A 67 23.09 -1.80 19.67
C LEU A 67 23.69 -2.95 20.50
N TYR A 68 24.82 -3.50 20.05
CA TYR A 68 25.58 -4.56 20.72
C TYR A 68 27.06 -4.16 20.76
N PRO A 69 27.46 -3.31 21.71
CA PRO A 69 28.79 -2.68 21.71
C PRO A 69 29.90 -3.59 22.24
N LYS A 70 29.57 -4.82 22.67
CA LYS A 70 30.55 -5.76 23.22
C LYS A 70 31.13 -6.61 22.10
N ASP A 71 32.47 -6.69 22.06
CA ASP A 71 33.18 -7.68 21.26
C ASP A 71 32.86 -9.06 21.82
N GLY A 72 32.14 -9.86 21.04
CA GLY A 72 31.70 -11.19 21.43
C GLY A 72 32.48 -12.30 20.77
N ALA A 73 33.67 -12.04 20.22
CA ALA A 73 34.48 -13.05 19.54
C ALA A 73 34.66 -14.28 20.45
N HIS A 74 33.94 -15.35 20.14
CA HIS A 74 34.00 -16.62 20.85
C HIS A 74 34.66 -17.61 19.91
N ASN A 75 35.76 -18.24 20.36
CA ASN A 75 36.42 -19.32 19.63
C ASN A 75 36.83 -18.94 18.18
N SER A 76 37.45 -17.78 17.97
CA SER A 76 37.94 -17.23 16.69
C SER A 76 36.88 -16.84 15.64
N GLU A 77 35.58 -17.03 15.91
CA GLU A 77 34.51 -16.55 15.04
C GLU A 77 33.92 -15.23 15.55
N THR A 78 33.67 -14.29 14.62
CA THR A 78 33.05 -13.00 14.91
C THR A 78 31.51 -13.15 14.94
N PRO A 79 30.84 -12.83 16.06
CA PRO A 79 29.38 -12.83 16.12
C PRO A 79 28.78 -11.86 15.12
N VAL A 80 27.55 -12.16 14.72
CA VAL A 80 26.79 -11.32 13.79
C VAL A 80 25.41 -10.97 14.36
N THR A 81 24.88 -9.86 13.87
CA THR A 81 23.50 -9.42 14.07
C THR A 81 22.86 -9.06 12.73
N LEU A 82 21.56 -8.79 12.71
CA LEU A 82 20.88 -8.31 11.52
C LEU A 82 21.41 -6.92 11.11
N THR A 83 21.58 -6.71 9.80
CA THR A 83 21.92 -5.40 9.23
C THR A 83 20.82 -4.38 9.51
N THR A 84 19.56 -4.79 9.30
CA THR A 84 18.38 -4.06 9.76
C THR A 84 18.01 -4.53 11.15
N THR A 85 17.98 -3.63 12.13
CA THR A 85 17.70 -4.03 13.51
C THR A 85 16.26 -4.54 13.66
N LYS A 86 16.02 -5.49 14.58
CA LYS A 86 14.66 -5.94 14.91
C LYS A 86 13.73 -4.79 15.35
N PHE A 87 14.30 -3.70 15.88
CA PHE A 87 13.54 -2.51 16.25
C PHE A 87 13.07 -1.72 15.02
N GLN A 88 13.92 -1.57 14.00
CA GLN A 88 13.51 -0.98 12.73
C GLN A 88 12.44 -1.82 12.03
N GLU A 89 12.56 -3.16 12.06
CA GLU A 89 11.50 -4.05 11.60
C GLU A 89 10.20 -3.86 12.40
N ALA A 90 10.28 -3.81 13.73
CA ALA A 90 9.12 -3.61 14.59
C ALA A 90 8.40 -2.28 14.29
N MET A 91 9.15 -1.22 13.94
CA MET A 91 8.59 0.09 13.56
C MET A 91 7.77 0.03 12.26
N THR A 92 7.92 -1.02 11.44
CA THR A 92 7.07 -1.20 10.24
C THR A 92 5.65 -1.63 10.60
N TYR A 93 5.46 -2.36 11.71
CA TYR A 93 4.15 -2.85 12.16
C TYR A 93 3.32 -1.78 12.87
N ALA A 94 3.97 -0.81 13.53
CA ALA A 94 3.27 0.14 14.40
C ALA A 94 4.05 1.45 14.60
N ARG A 95 3.33 2.58 14.60
CA ARG A 95 3.81 3.86 15.13
C ARG A 95 3.19 4.14 16.49
N ALA A 96 3.99 4.63 17.43
CA ALA A 96 3.50 4.95 18.77
C ALA A 96 2.56 6.17 18.73
N ASN A 97 1.48 6.10 19.51
CA ASN A 97 0.57 7.19 19.82
C ASN A 97 0.18 7.08 21.31
N PRO A 98 1.13 7.33 22.22
CA PRO A 98 0.95 7.07 23.65
C PRO A 98 -0.20 7.88 24.25
N TYR A 99 -0.44 9.09 23.74
CA TYR A 99 -1.50 9.98 24.22
C TYR A 99 -2.81 9.84 23.45
N ARG A 100 -2.92 8.86 22.54
CA ARG A 100 -4.12 8.60 21.73
C ARG A 100 -4.64 9.87 21.04
N HIS A 101 -3.73 10.63 20.43
CA HIS A 101 -4.08 11.76 19.57
C HIS A 101 -5.09 11.31 18.51
N LYS A 102 -5.97 12.23 18.11
CA LYS A 102 -6.93 12.09 17.00
C LYS A 102 -6.56 13.09 15.91
N GLU A 103 -7.05 12.92 14.69
CA GLU A 103 -6.82 13.85 13.59
C GLU A 103 -7.27 15.28 13.94
N LEU A 104 -6.53 16.25 13.41
CA LEU A 104 -6.84 17.66 13.55
C LEU A 104 -8.13 18.01 12.79
N GLY A 105 -8.86 19.01 13.30
CA GLY A 105 -10.09 19.48 12.66
C GLY A 105 -11.35 18.70 13.00
N LEU A 106 -11.25 17.61 13.78
CA LEU A 106 -12.42 17.04 14.45
C LEU A 106 -12.98 18.06 15.43
N GLN A 107 -14.25 18.42 15.27
CA GLN A 107 -14.97 19.15 16.30
C GLN A 107 -15.11 18.22 17.51
N ASN A 108 -14.54 18.61 18.64
CA ASN A 108 -14.95 18.01 19.90
C ASN A 108 -16.40 18.42 20.12
N GLU A 109 -17.28 17.46 20.41
CA GLU A 109 -18.73 17.66 20.53
C GLU A 109 -19.15 18.74 21.56
N ASN A 110 -18.23 19.31 22.33
CA ASN A 110 -18.54 20.19 23.47
C ASN A 110 -17.76 21.51 23.57
N ASN A 111 -17.04 21.97 22.54
CA ASN A 111 -16.21 23.18 22.72
C ASN A 111 -16.31 24.08 21.48
N GLY A 112 -17.28 25.01 21.49
CA GLY A 112 -17.37 26.13 20.55
C GLY A 112 -16.24 27.17 20.70
N GLU A 113 -15.22 26.87 21.50
CA GLU A 113 -14.01 27.69 21.64
C GLU A 113 -12.95 27.22 20.66
N ARG A 114 -12.51 28.15 19.82
CA ARG A 114 -11.39 27.98 18.90
C ARG A 114 -10.13 27.71 19.73
N LEU A 115 -9.72 26.45 19.84
CA LEU A 115 -8.52 26.05 20.59
C LEU A 115 -7.30 26.84 20.08
N ALA A 116 -6.55 27.45 21.01
CA ALA A 116 -5.42 28.35 20.71
C ALA A 116 -4.22 27.65 20.04
N ALA A 117 -4.17 26.32 20.08
CA ALA A 117 -3.18 25.48 19.42
C ALA A 117 -3.79 24.10 19.09
N PRO A 118 -3.30 23.39 18.06
CA PRO A 118 -3.71 22.02 17.81
C PRO A 118 -3.36 21.12 19.01
N PRO A 119 -4.17 20.08 19.32
CA PRO A 119 -3.96 19.18 20.46
C PRO A 119 -2.69 18.32 20.37
N HIS A 120 -1.98 18.35 19.25
CA HIS A 120 -0.68 17.72 19.02
C HIS A 120 0.01 18.41 17.83
N ASP A 121 1.32 18.21 17.71
CA ASP A 121 2.10 18.75 16.60
C ASP A 121 1.79 17.98 15.30
N PRO A 122 1.28 18.65 14.24
CA PRO A 122 0.96 18.02 12.96
C PRO A 122 2.18 17.44 12.25
N LEU A 123 3.42 17.84 12.58
CA LEU A 123 4.62 17.27 11.98
C LEU A 123 5.00 15.91 12.61
N PHE A 124 4.68 15.71 13.89
CA PHE A 124 4.94 14.45 14.58
C PHE A 124 3.81 13.43 14.44
N PHE A 125 2.57 13.89 14.21
CA PHE A 125 1.40 13.02 14.00
C PHE A 125 0.55 13.49 12.79
N PRO A 126 1.13 13.59 11.58
CA PRO A 126 0.44 14.13 10.40
C PRO A 126 -0.71 13.26 9.91
N ASP A 127 -0.69 11.98 10.24
CA ASP A 127 -1.53 10.94 9.69
C ASP A 127 -2.29 10.16 10.78
N VAL A 128 -2.33 10.70 12.00
CA VAL A 128 -3.14 10.11 13.06
C VAL A 128 -4.61 10.14 12.66
N MET A 129 -5.34 9.06 12.93
CA MET A 129 -6.77 8.95 12.67
C MET A 129 -7.49 8.51 13.93
N ALA A 130 -8.69 9.04 14.13
CA ALA A 130 -9.60 8.68 15.19
C ALA A 130 -10.08 7.25 15.00
N GLY A 131 -10.64 6.69 16.07
CA GLY A 131 -11.17 5.33 16.06
C GLY A 131 -10.13 4.25 16.30
N LEU A 132 -9.02 4.56 16.99
CA LEU A 132 -8.17 3.49 17.56
C LEU A 132 -9.00 2.65 18.55
N PRO A 133 -8.94 1.31 18.46
CA PRO A 133 -9.59 0.41 19.42
C PRO A 133 -9.32 0.80 20.90
N PRO A 134 -10.24 0.50 21.83
CA PRO A 134 -10.01 0.72 23.26
C PRO A 134 -8.68 0.11 23.72
N GLY A 135 -7.88 0.88 24.45
CA GLY A 135 -6.56 0.44 24.95
C GLY A 135 -5.41 0.50 23.94
N GLN A 136 -5.67 0.61 22.63
CA GLN A 136 -4.62 0.70 21.61
C GLN A 136 -3.93 2.08 21.59
N GLN A 137 -2.61 2.10 21.76
CA GLN A 137 -1.77 3.31 21.76
C GLN A 137 -0.73 3.30 20.63
N ALA A 138 -1.03 2.57 19.56
CA ALA A 138 -0.19 2.50 18.38
C ALA A 138 -1.04 2.33 17.11
N TYR A 139 -0.56 2.82 15.97
CA TYR A 139 -1.34 2.89 14.74
C TYR A 139 -0.47 2.79 13.48
N ARG A 140 -1.11 2.42 12.36
CA ARG A 140 -0.57 2.53 11.00
C ARG A 140 -1.72 2.98 10.10
N PRO A 141 -1.75 4.24 9.66
CA PRO A 141 -2.89 4.76 8.93
C PRO A 141 -2.89 4.35 7.45
N GLU A 142 -1.74 4.01 6.88
CA GLU A 142 -1.59 3.80 5.43
C GLU A 142 -2.52 2.71 4.87
N PRO A 143 -2.68 1.53 5.50
CA PRO A 143 -3.62 0.51 5.03
C PRO A 143 -5.07 1.00 4.98
N ILE A 144 -5.47 1.83 5.94
CA ILE A 144 -6.84 2.36 6.06
C ILE A 144 -7.08 3.47 5.03
N VAL A 145 -6.13 4.38 4.89
CA VAL A 145 -6.18 5.45 3.89
C VAL A 145 -6.22 4.83 2.49
N ALA A 146 -5.38 3.83 2.22
CA ALA A 146 -5.42 3.09 0.96
C ALA A 146 -6.80 2.45 0.73
N GLY A 147 -7.37 1.75 1.72
CA GLY A 147 -8.69 1.12 1.60
C GLY A 147 -9.85 2.09 1.36
N LYS A 148 -9.71 3.35 1.78
CA LYS A 148 -10.65 4.45 1.48
C LYS A 148 -10.46 5.05 0.09
N LEU A 149 -9.22 5.10 -0.41
CA LEU A 149 -8.89 5.73 -1.70
C LEU A 149 -8.99 4.78 -2.89
N LEU A 150 -8.72 3.49 -2.69
CA LEU A 150 -8.76 2.48 -3.76
C LEU A 150 -10.07 2.47 -4.57
N PRO A 151 -11.27 2.65 -3.99
CA PRO A 151 -12.50 2.71 -4.78
C PRO A 151 -12.52 3.80 -5.84
N HIS A 152 -11.74 4.87 -5.67
CA HIS A 152 -11.64 6.01 -6.58
C HIS A 152 -10.45 5.93 -7.54
N LEU A 153 -9.73 4.80 -7.55
CA LEU A 153 -8.54 4.62 -8.38
C LEU A 153 -8.90 4.62 -9.87
N ARG A 154 -8.34 5.58 -10.62
CA ARG A 154 -8.48 5.74 -12.07
C ARG A 154 -7.59 4.83 -12.92
N PRO A 155 -6.31 4.59 -12.58
CA PRO A 155 -5.51 3.63 -13.34
C PRO A 155 -5.99 2.19 -13.09
N SER A 156 -5.55 1.29 -13.96
CA SER A 156 -5.75 -0.14 -13.77
C SER A 156 -4.90 -0.65 -12.59
N ALA A 157 -5.33 -1.74 -11.97
CA ALA A 157 -4.59 -2.37 -10.87
C ALA A 157 -4.56 -3.90 -11.01
N LEU A 158 -3.46 -4.48 -10.55
CA LEU A 158 -3.31 -5.92 -10.36
C LEU A 158 -3.09 -6.19 -8.87
N PHE A 159 -3.92 -7.06 -8.30
CA PHE A 159 -3.70 -7.70 -7.01
C PHE A 159 -3.11 -9.09 -7.27
N LEU A 160 -1.99 -9.39 -6.63
CA LEU A 160 -1.34 -10.70 -6.72
C LEU A 160 -1.17 -11.28 -5.30
N SER A 161 -1.69 -12.49 -5.10
CA SER A 161 -1.71 -13.16 -3.79
C SER A 161 -1.04 -14.53 -3.83
N GLY A 162 -0.47 -14.98 -2.73
CA GLY A 162 -0.18 -16.38 -2.46
C GLY A 162 -1.45 -17.06 -1.94
N ALA A 163 -1.83 -18.19 -2.53
CA ALA A 163 -3.05 -18.92 -2.17
C ALA A 163 -3.06 -19.39 -0.70
N SER A 164 -1.87 -19.53 -0.09
CA SER A 164 -1.72 -19.88 1.33
C SER A 164 -1.63 -18.69 2.28
N SER A 165 -1.58 -17.46 1.77
CA SER A 165 -1.48 -16.24 2.60
C SER A 165 -2.68 -16.08 3.53
N PRO A 166 -2.46 -15.77 4.83
CA PRO A 166 -3.56 -15.47 5.75
C PRO A 166 -4.43 -14.30 5.28
N LEU A 167 -3.83 -13.30 4.62
CA LEU A 167 -4.54 -12.11 4.12
C LEU A 167 -5.44 -12.45 2.92
N TYR A 168 -5.00 -13.36 2.06
CA TYR A 168 -5.84 -13.87 0.99
C TYR A 168 -6.96 -14.74 1.56
N LYS A 169 -6.63 -15.67 2.48
CA LYS A 169 -7.58 -16.62 3.07
C LYS A 169 -8.68 -15.98 3.90
N CYS A 170 -8.40 -14.86 4.57
CA CYS A 170 -9.44 -14.11 5.28
C CYS A 170 -10.33 -13.26 4.35
N GLY A 171 -10.08 -13.28 3.03
CA GLY A 171 -10.86 -12.55 2.03
C GLY A 171 -10.46 -11.08 1.88
N LEU A 172 -9.40 -10.62 2.55
CA LEU A 172 -8.99 -9.22 2.52
C LEU A 172 -8.61 -8.77 1.11
N HIS A 173 -7.75 -9.54 0.44
CA HIS A 173 -7.30 -9.21 -0.92
C HIS A 173 -8.46 -9.20 -1.91
N THR A 174 -9.36 -10.18 -1.84
CA THR A 174 -10.54 -10.27 -2.71
C THR A 174 -11.44 -9.05 -2.52
N THR A 175 -11.75 -8.71 -1.28
CA THR A 175 -12.59 -7.55 -0.94
C THR A 175 -11.97 -6.25 -1.47
N MET A 176 -10.66 -6.06 -1.28
CA MET A 176 -9.98 -4.86 -1.76
C MET A 176 -9.91 -4.81 -3.30
N ALA A 177 -9.68 -5.93 -3.97
CA ALA A 177 -9.69 -6.00 -5.43
C ALA A 177 -11.05 -5.65 -6.02
N GLU A 178 -12.14 -6.21 -5.48
CA GLU A 178 -13.51 -5.95 -5.94
C GLU A 178 -13.93 -4.48 -5.79
N ARG A 179 -13.49 -3.83 -4.71
CA ARG A 179 -13.81 -2.42 -4.45
C ARG A 179 -12.97 -1.47 -5.30
N THR A 180 -11.75 -1.84 -5.66
CA THR A 180 -10.80 -0.95 -6.33
C THR A 180 -11.36 -0.41 -7.65
N GLY A 181 -11.34 0.91 -7.83
CA GLY A 181 -11.82 1.61 -9.01
C GLY A 181 -13.33 1.55 -9.26
N GLY A 182 -14.12 0.96 -8.36
CA GLY A 182 -15.57 0.77 -8.55
C GLY A 182 -16.45 1.96 -8.17
N SER A 183 -15.90 3.03 -7.59
CA SER A 183 -16.65 4.19 -7.10
C SER A 183 -16.57 5.39 -8.04
N ILE A 184 -17.20 6.51 -7.66
CA ILE A 184 -17.20 7.76 -8.41
C ILE A 184 -15.78 8.18 -8.78
N GLY A 185 -15.59 8.49 -10.06
CA GLY A 185 -14.29 8.89 -10.60
C GLY A 185 -13.28 7.76 -10.71
N GLY A 186 -13.62 6.51 -10.37
CA GLY A 186 -12.75 5.34 -10.53
C GLY A 186 -12.68 4.81 -11.96
N SER A 187 -11.84 3.80 -12.16
CA SER A 187 -11.60 3.16 -13.46
C SER A 187 -12.76 2.30 -13.97
N GLY A 188 -13.74 1.99 -13.13
CA GLY A 188 -14.73 0.94 -13.35
C GLY A 188 -14.31 -0.42 -12.77
N GLY A 189 -13.10 -0.53 -12.22
CA GLY A 189 -12.69 -1.66 -11.40
C GLY A 189 -12.70 -3.00 -12.15
N VAL A 190 -13.04 -4.07 -11.43
CA VAL A 190 -13.13 -5.44 -11.97
C VAL A 190 -14.18 -5.52 -13.08
N ARG A 191 -15.32 -4.84 -12.93
CA ARG A 191 -16.45 -4.90 -13.89
C ARG A 191 -16.07 -4.45 -15.30
N TYR A 192 -15.15 -3.50 -15.42
CA TYR A 192 -14.67 -2.99 -16.71
C TYR A 192 -13.29 -3.55 -17.08
N GLY A 193 -12.84 -4.63 -16.42
CA GLY A 193 -11.56 -5.27 -16.69
C GLY A 193 -10.34 -4.39 -16.38
N ARG A 194 -10.52 -3.33 -15.57
CA ARG A 194 -9.43 -2.43 -15.14
C ARG A 194 -8.71 -2.93 -13.89
N VAL A 195 -9.36 -3.79 -13.12
CA VAL A 195 -8.73 -4.45 -11.96
C VAL A 195 -8.74 -5.95 -12.15
N ARG A 196 -7.60 -6.59 -11.90
CA ARG A 196 -7.46 -8.05 -11.88
C ARG A 196 -6.95 -8.49 -10.51
N HIS A 197 -7.41 -9.66 -10.06
CA HIS A 197 -6.90 -10.35 -8.87
C HIS A 197 -6.49 -11.76 -9.27
N LEU A 198 -5.21 -12.06 -9.10
CA LEU A 198 -4.61 -13.36 -9.37
C LEU A 198 -4.03 -13.93 -8.08
N TRP A 199 -3.94 -15.25 -8.00
CA TRP A 199 -3.26 -15.94 -6.91
C TRP A 199 -2.35 -17.06 -7.40
N VAL A 200 -1.32 -17.34 -6.62
CA VAL A 200 -0.28 -18.32 -6.90
C VAL A 200 -0.38 -19.46 -5.90
N GLU A 201 -0.60 -20.67 -6.42
CA GLU A 201 -0.64 -21.88 -5.63
C GLU A 201 0.72 -22.21 -4.99
N GLY A 202 0.68 -22.77 -3.78
CA GLY A 202 1.88 -23.15 -3.04
C GLY A 202 2.76 -21.96 -2.60
N ALA A 203 2.21 -20.75 -2.52
CA ALA A 203 2.88 -19.56 -2.00
C ALA A 203 2.09 -18.92 -0.84
N GLY A 204 2.81 -18.37 0.12
CA GLY A 204 2.28 -17.66 1.29
C GLY A 204 2.41 -16.15 1.18
N HIS A 205 2.46 -15.48 2.34
CA HIS A 205 2.50 -14.01 2.43
C HIS A 205 3.80 -13.40 1.87
N ALA A 206 4.90 -14.17 1.88
CA ALA A 206 6.18 -13.74 1.31
C ALA A 206 6.29 -14.06 -0.20
N LEU A 207 5.17 -14.05 -0.94
CA LEU A 207 5.09 -14.50 -2.34
C LEU A 207 6.26 -14.05 -3.24
N PRO A 208 6.66 -12.75 -3.28
CA PRO A 208 7.75 -12.30 -4.14
C PRO A 208 9.10 -12.94 -3.83
N LEU A 209 9.27 -13.45 -2.61
CA LEU A 209 10.49 -14.07 -2.10
C LEU A 209 10.45 -15.60 -2.26
N GLU A 210 9.26 -16.18 -2.34
CA GLU A 210 9.05 -17.64 -2.48
C GLU A 210 8.97 -18.10 -3.93
N LYS A 211 8.30 -17.32 -4.79
CA LYS A 211 8.04 -17.65 -6.20
C LYS A 211 8.51 -16.53 -7.11
N VAL A 212 9.81 -16.22 -7.06
CA VAL A 212 10.42 -15.05 -7.73
C VAL A 212 10.11 -15.01 -9.22
N ASP A 213 10.45 -16.06 -9.97
CA ASP A 213 10.32 -16.06 -11.44
C ASP A 213 8.86 -16.00 -11.88
N LEU A 214 7.97 -16.73 -11.21
CA LEU A 214 6.54 -16.72 -11.49
C LEU A 214 5.92 -15.35 -11.16
N THR A 215 6.29 -14.77 -10.03
CA THR A 215 5.86 -13.41 -9.65
C THR A 215 6.30 -12.41 -10.71
N ALA A 216 7.57 -12.42 -11.10
CA ALA A 216 8.11 -11.53 -12.12
C ALA A 216 7.41 -11.71 -13.48
N SER A 217 7.14 -12.96 -13.88
CA SER A 217 6.47 -13.27 -15.14
C SER A 217 5.05 -12.72 -15.19
N ILE A 218 4.25 -12.94 -14.13
CA ILE A 218 2.87 -12.42 -14.02
C ILE A 218 2.86 -10.89 -14.07
N LEU A 219 3.77 -10.24 -13.34
CA LEU A 219 3.86 -8.78 -13.34
C LEU A 219 4.29 -8.25 -14.71
N GLY A 220 5.27 -8.89 -15.35
CA GLY A 220 5.75 -8.53 -16.68
C GLY A 220 4.64 -8.57 -17.73
N GLU A 221 3.87 -9.66 -17.78
CA GLU A 221 2.73 -9.82 -18.70
C GLU A 221 1.65 -8.74 -18.46
N TRP A 222 1.35 -8.45 -17.19
CA TRP A 222 0.38 -7.40 -16.85
C TRP A 222 0.87 -6.01 -17.26
N ILE A 223 2.14 -5.68 -16.98
CA ILE A 223 2.73 -4.39 -17.39
C ILE A 223 2.66 -4.25 -18.91
N GLN A 224 3.05 -5.29 -19.65
CA GLN A 224 2.99 -5.27 -21.11
C GLN A 224 1.57 -4.97 -21.61
N THR A 225 0.57 -5.67 -21.07
CA THR A 225 -0.85 -5.45 -21.41
C THR A 225 -1.28 -4.00 -21.18
N GLU A 226 -0.88 -3.40 -20.05
CA GLU A 226 -1.25 -2.02 -19.72
C GLU A 226 -0.48 -0.98 -20.55
N MET A 227 0.76 -1.28 -20.95
CA MET A 227 1.51 -0.45 -21.89
C MET A 227 0.87 -0.44 -23.28
N GLU A 228 0.45 -1.60 -23.79
CA GLU A 228 -0.27 -1.71 -25.07
C GLU A 228 -1.61 -0.94 -25.03
N ARG A 229 -2.35 -1.07 -23.92
CA ARG A 229 -3.57 -0.30 -23.69
C ARG A 229 -3.29 1.20 -23.68
N TRP A 230 -2.27 1.64 -22.95
CA TRP A 230 -1.89 3.05 -22.87
C TRP A 230 -1.57 3.61 -24.25
N THR A 231 -0.73 2.95 -25.04
CA THR A 231 -0.38 3.37 -26.40
C THR A 231 -1.60 3.46 -27.30
N THR A 232 -2.50 2.48 -27.21
CA THR A 232 -3.76 2.47 -27.98
C THR A 232 -4.66 3.64 -27.59
N ASP A 233 -4.80 3.91 -26.28
CA ASP A 233 -5.62 5.00 -25.78
C ASP A 233 -5.05 6.38 -26.14
N GLU A 234 -3.73 6.57 -26.02
CA GLU A 234 -3.04 7.80 -26.44
C GLU A 234 -3.28 8.06 -27.93
N HIS A 235 -3.06 7.07 -28.79
CA HIS A 235 -3.28 7.23 -30.23
C HIS A 235 -4.75 7.55 -30.54
N ARG A 236 -5.70 6.85 -29.90
CA ARG A 236 -7.13 7.09 -30.06
C ARG A 236 -7.55 8.50 -29.62
N ILE A 237 -6.97 9.02 -28.53
CA ILE A 237 -7.27 10.37 -28.01
C ILE A 237 -6.65 11.44 -28.91
N ALA A 238 -5.43 11.22 -29.39
CA ALA A 238 -4.72 12.14 -30.27
C ALA A 238 -5.34 12.21 -31.67
N THR A 239 -5.85 11.08 -32.18
CA THR A 239 -6.49 10.98 -33.50
C THR A 239 -7.60 12.00 -33.65
N GLY A 240 -7.53 12.83 -34.69
CA GLY A 240 -8.48 13.89 -34.97
C GLY A 240 -8.28 15.16 -34.16
N TRP A 241 -7.64 15.13 -32.98
CA TRP A 241 -7.20 16.34 -32.26
C TRP A 241 -5.94 16.93 -32.88
N GLU A 242 -5.00 16.07 -33.28
CA GLU A 242 -3.73 16.47 -33.90
C GLU A 242 -3.91 17.16 -35.25
N ASP A 243 -4.97 16.84 -35.98
CA ASP A 243 -5.27 17.44 -37.29
C ASP A 243 -5.94 18.83 -37.17
N LEU A 244 -6.43 19.20 -35.99
CA LEU A 244 -7.07 20.51 -35.78
C LEU A 244 -6.05 21.64 -35.80
N SER A 245 -6.41 22.75 -36.44
CA SER A 245 -5.68 24.00 -36.36
C SER A 245 -5.71 24.58 -34.92
N PRO A 246 -4.75 25.46 -34.54
CA PRO A 246 -4.75 26.10 -33.22
C PRO A 246 -6.06 26.85 -32.91
N ALA A 247 -6.69 27.45 -33.92
CA ALA A 247 -7.97 28.14 -33.78
C ALA A 247 -9.12 27.17 -33.47
N GLU A 248 -9.14 25.99 -34.08
CA GLU A 248 -10.14 24.95 -33.81
C GLU A 248 -9.96 24.35 -32.41
N ARG A 249 -8.70 24.07 -32.01
CA ARG A 249 -8.39 23.59 -30.65
C ARG A 249 -8.74 24.58 -29.54
N SER A 250 -8.88 25.86 -29.89
CA SER A 250 -9.20 26.96 -28.97
C SER A 250 -10.69 27.33 -28.96
N ARG A 251 -11.54 26.53 -29.62
CA ARG A 251 -13.00 26.73 -29.68
C ARG A 251 -13.72 25.52 -29.10
N PHE A 252 -14.97 25.72 -28.72
CA PHE A 252 -15.84 24.59 -28.40
C PHE A 252 -16.07 23.73 -29.63
N THR A 253 -16.21 22.42 -29.41
CA THR A 253 -16.65 21.53 -30.47
C THR A 253 -18.12 21.81 -30.80
N LYS A 254 -18.54 21.48 -32.02
CA LYS A 254 -19.94 21.66 -32.45
C LYS A 254 -20.90 20.87 -31.55
N GLU A 255 -20.46 19.71 -31.06
CA GLU A 255 -21.20 18.88 -30.11
C GLU A 255 -21.42 19.61 -28.79
N TRP A 256 -20.38 20.28 -28.27
CA TRP A 256 -20.49 21.05 -27.03
C TRP A 256 -21.43 22.24 -27.20
N GLU A 257 -21.30 23.00 -28.29
CA GLU A 257 -22.21 24.11 -28.59
C GLU A 257 -23.67 23.65 -28.66
N LYS A 258 -23.92 22.50 -29.29
CA LYS A 258 -25.25 21.88 -29.37
C LYS A 258 -25.79 21.52 -27.97
N VAL A 259 -25.00 20.84 -27.14
CA VAL A 259 -25.39 20.45 -25.77
C VAL A 259 -25.74 21.68 -24.93
N MET A 260 -24.95 22.74 -25.04
CA MET A 260 -25.21 23.98 -24.31
C MET A 260 -26.48 24.68 -24.80
N ALA A 261 -26.71 24.72 -26.11
CA ALA A 261 -27.93 25.29 -26.68
C ALA A 261 -29.20 24.54 -26.23
N GLU A 262 -29.18 23.20 -26.27
CA GLU A 262 -30.29 22.36 -25.81
C GLU A 262 -30.55 22.53 -24.30
N SER A 263 -29.49 22.59 -23.50
CA SER A 263 -29.58 22.82 -22.05
C SER A 263 -30.21 24.19 -21.73
N LEU A 264 -29.82 25.23 -22.47
CA LEU A 264 -30.41 26.57 -22.33
C LEU A 264 -31.89 26.60 -22.73
N ALA A 265 -32.26 25.92 -23.82
CA ALA A 265 -33.65 25.81 -24.24
C ALA A 265 -34.52 25.11 -23.17
N PHE A 266 -34.01 24.02 -22.58
CA PHE A 266 -34.69 23.33 -21.48
C PHE A 266 -34.91 24.25 -20.26
N LEU A 267 -33.88 25.00 -19.85
CA LEU A 267 -33.97 25.93 -18.72
C LEU A 267 -34.99 27.04 -18.97
N ARG A 268 -35.02 27.61 -20.19
CA ARG A 268 -36.01 28.62 -20.59
C ARG A 268 -37.45 28.11 -20.50
N ASN A 269 -37.66 26.85 -20.87
CA ASN A 269 -38.99 26.23 -20.88
C ASN A 269 -39.46 25.77 -19.49
N THR A 270 -38.55 25.42 -18.57
CA THR A 270 -38.90 24.85 -17.25
C THR A 270 -38.92 25.86 -16.11
N LYS A 271 -38.08 26.90 -16.14
CA LYS A 271 -37.96 27.82 -15.00
C LYS A 271 -38.84 29.06 -15.05
N GLY A 272 -39.72 29.19 -16.04
CA GLY A 272 -40.61 30.36 -16.13
C GLY A 272 -39.81 31.66 -16.08
N ALA A 273 -39.26 32.05 -17.23
CA ALA A 273 -38.76 33.40 -17.57
C ALA A 273 -37.26 33.73 -17.37
N LYS A 274 -36.80 34.56 -18.31
CA LYS A 274 -35.61 35.44 -18.33
C LYS A 274 -34.25 34.74 -18.19
N LEU A 275 -33.83 34.07 -19.28
CA LEU A 275 -32.43 33.90 -19.70
C LEU A 275 -32.29 34.30 -21.16
#